data_AF-A0A1A8F699-F1
#
_entry.id   AF-A0A1A8F699-F1
#
_cell.length_a   1.000
_cell.length_b   1.000
_cell.length_c   1.000
_cell.angle_alpha   90.00
_cell.angle_beta   90.00
_cell.angle_gamma   90.00
#
_symmetry.space_group_name_H-M   'P 1'
#
loop_
_entity.id
_entity.type
_entity.pdbx_description
1 polymer ?
#
loop_
_entity_poly.entity_id
_entity_poly.type
_entity_poly.pdbx_seq_one_letter_code
_entity_poly.pdbx_strand_id
1 'polypeptide(L)'
;TLLKFKDRDELCRIFKLWAQTSSEHPAPIRISAAWDYRVRQHLGTRYDSRKGCYDWDLTMKLHTKGCGVINKQQYMRWREQGLAFEMREGAYQITNPTLLSSRAFNQRGDRVSIRGYWGDIVSSPYLSFGIESDDESLLKTCNGQHIKTAQDISFANTQRLFQSLSSRRGCLTAPQSDSEAETARPEQKPVSVHDLMRLNGVCVTFLPLDSLHKLPEKQKYSRFFNSIYFSASCVHQLDPVIRQIAAPDAVLVIELAKYILDLSKEQEVGFAEKVAAMALEAGFEPWNQGRSDDVHAVFKLKM
;
A
#
# COMPACT_ATOMS: atom_id res chain seq x y z
N THR A 1 -18.03 9.33 13.28
CA THR A 1 -16.91 8.36 13.43
C THR A 1 -17.05 7.69 14.79
N LEU A 2 -16.53 6.47 14.99
CA LEU A 2 -16.60 5.75 16.28
C LEU A 2 -15.28 5.83 17.08
N LEU A 3 -14.40 6.75 16.68
CA LEU A 3 -13.10 6.98 17.27
C LEU A 3 -13.21 7.64 18.65
N LYS A 4 -12.30 7.29 19.56
CA LYS A 4 -12.17 7.96 20.85
C LYS A 4 -11.70 9.40 20.63
N PHE A 5 -11.99 10.31 21.56
CA PHE A 5 -11.60 11.73 21.43
C PHE A 5 -10.11 11.91 21.14
N LYS A 6 -9.25 11.21 21.88
CA LYS A 6 -7.80 11.22 21.66
C LYS A 6 -7.39 10.84 20.23
N ASP A 7 -8.00 9.79 19.66
CA ASP A 7 -7.68 9.34 18.30
C ASP A 7 -8.15 10.35 17.25
N ARG A 8 -9.30 11.00 17.50
CA ARG A 8 -9.83 12.07 16.64
C ARG A 8 -8.93 13.30 16.66
N ASP A 9 -8.47 13.71 17.83
CA ASP A 9 -7.58 14.86 17.99
C ASP A 9 -6.25 14.61 17.27
N GLU A 10 -5.72 13.38 17.40
CA GLU A 10 -4.49 12.99 16.72
C GLU A 10 -4.65 12.96 15.19
N LEU A 11 -5.74 12.37 14.66
CA LEU A 11 -6.03 12.42 13.22
C LEU A 11 -6.23 13.86 12.72
N CYS A 12 -6.94 14.70 13.48
CA CYS A 12 -7.13 16.10 13.15
C CYS A 12 -5.78 16.84 13.08
N ARG A 13 -4.88 16.58 14.03
CA ARG A 13 -3.51 17.11 14.04
C ARG A 13 -2.72 16.66 12.81
N ILE A 14 -2.82 15.38 12.45
CA ILE A 14 -2.16 14.81 11.26
C ILE A 14 -2.71 15.43 9.97
N PHE A 15 -4.02 15.54 9.82
CA PHE A 15 -4.64 16.09 8.61
C PHE A 15 -4.38 17.58 8.46
N LYS A 16 -4.40 18.36 9.55
CA LYS A 16 -3.97 19.77 9.54
C LYS A 16 -2.52 19.89 9.07
N LEU A 17 -1.64 19.02 9.55
CA LEU A 17 -0.25 18.98 9.12
C LEU A 17 -0.11 18.64 7.62
N TRP A 18 -0.93 17.73 7.08
CA TRP A 18 -0.92 17.41 5.65
C TRP A 18 -1.48 18.54 4.78
N ALA A 19 -2.49 19.26 5.27
CA ALA A 19 -3.11 20.39 4.58
C ALA A 19 -2.25 21.67 4.62
N GLN A 20 -1.37 21.80 5.61
CA GLN A 20 -0.43 22.91 5.72
C GLN A 20 0.74 22.72 4.74
N THR A 21 0.51 23.05 3.47
CA THR A 21 1.59 23.23 2.49
C THR A 21 2.27 24.58 2.71
N SER A 22 3.34 24.58 3.50
CA SER A 22 4.44 25.56 3.53
C SER A 22 4.12 27.02 3.93
N SER A 23 4.50 27.41 5.16
CA SER A 23 5.28 28.65 5.46
C SER A 23 5.47 28.98 6.96
N GLU A 24 4.64 28.46 7.89
CA GLU A 24 4.57 29.06 9.25
C GLU A 24 5.21 28.29 10.42
N HIS A 25 5.79 27.09 10.21
CA HIS A 25 6.23 26.22 11.33
C HIS A 25 7.61 25.55 11.13
N PRO A 26 8.31 25.19 12.23
CA PRO A 26 9.77 25.07 12.27
C PRO A 26 10.31 23.99 11.33
N ALA A 27 11.43 24.31 10.70
CA ALA A 27 12.19 23.57 9.69
C ALA A 27 11.53 22.24 9.22
N PRO A 28 10.97 22.18 8.00
CA PRO A 28 10.35 20.96 7.50
C PRO A 28 11.37 19.82 7.54
N ILE A 29 10.98 18.68 8.11
CA ILE A 29 11.80 17.46 8.06
C ILE A 29 12.08 17.18 6.60
N ARG A 30 13.37 17.24 6.22
CA ARG A 30 13.79 16.90 4.87
C ARG A 30 13.56 15.40 4.69
N ILE A 31 12.62 15.00 3.82
CA ILE A 31 12.35 13.59 3.53
C ILE A 31 13.63 12.85 3.19
N SER A 32 14.53 13.45 2.41
CA SER A 32 15.80 12.85 2.04
C SER A 32 16.66 12.47 3.24
N ALA A 33 16.71 13.32 4.28
CA ALA A 33 17.44 13.02 5.51
C ALA A 33 16.74 11.93 6.34
N ALA A 34 15.40 11.97 6.42
CA ALA A 34 14.62 10.95 7.13
C ALA A 34 14.70 9.57 6.44
N TRP A 35 14.73 9.55 5.10
CA TRP A 35 14.97 8.38 4.28
C TRP A 35 16.38 7.84 4.48
N ASP A 36 17.41 8.69 4.36
CA ASP A 36 18.80 8.28 4.53
C ASP A 36 19.04 7.68 5.92
N TYR A 37 18.47 8.28 6.96
CA TYR A 37 18.48 7.73 8.31
C TYR A 37 17.91 6.30 8.36
N ARG A 38 16.74 6.07 7.74
CA ARG A 38 16.11 4.74 7.67
C ARG A 38 16.98 3.73 6.91
N VAL A 39 17.58 4.14 5.81
CA VAL A 39 18.48 3.28 5.01
C VAL A 39 19.74 2.93 5.81
N ARG A 40 20.36 3.88 6.50
CA ARG A 40 21.52 3.63 7.39
C ARG A 40 21.18 2.64 8.51
N GLN A 41 20.03 2.83 9.17
CA GLN A 41 19.59 1.92 10.23
C GLN A 41 19.34 0.50 9.71
N HIS A 42 18.73 0.36 8.53
CA HIS A 42 18.44 -0.95 7.94
C HIS A 42 19.69 -1.68 7.40
N LEU A 43 20.59 -0.97 6.72
CA LEU A 43 21.79 -1.58 6.13
C LEU A 43 22.93 -1.75 7.13
N GLY A 44 23.00 -0.92 8.17
CA GLY A 44 24.08 -0.93 9.16
C GLY A 44 25.45 -0.75 8.49
N THR A 45 26.37 -1.66 8.78
CA THR A 45 27.73 -1.67 8.20
C THR A 45 27.76 -1.79 6.68
N ARG A 46 26.68 -2.28 6.05
CA ARG A 46 26.56 -2.43 4.59
C ARG A 46 26.17 -1.13 3.88
N TYR A 47 25.93 -0.04 4.62
CA TYR A 47 25.48 1.23 4.02
C TYR A 47 26.49 1.81 3.02
N ASP A 48 27.78 1.66 3.28
CA ASP A 48 28.83 2.15 2.37
C ASP A 48 28.86 1.37 1.05
N SER A 49 28.42 0.09 1.07
CA SER A 49 28.24 -0.78 -0.09
C SER A 49 26.76 -0.94 -0.51
N ARG A 50 25.90 0.02 -0.16
CA ARG A 50 24.43 -0.06 -0.37
C ARG A 50 23.99 -0.38 -1.79
N LYS A 51 24.71 0.11 -2.81
CA LYS A 51 24.39 -0.17 -4.22
C LYS A 51 24.41 -1.67 -4.53
N GLY A 52 25.35 -2.42 -3.94
CA GLY A 52 25.39 -3.88 -4.07
C GLY A 52 24.21 -4.56 -3.37
N CYS A 53 23.80 -4.04 -2.20
CA CYS A 53 22.61 -4.53 -1.51
C CYS A 53 21.35 -4.31 -2.34
N TYR A 54 21.19 -3.14 -2.96
CA TYR A 54 20.05 -2.84 -3.81
C TYR A 54 19.99 -3.75 -5.04
N ASP A 55 21.14 -3.99 -5.68
CA ASP A 55 21.21 -4.86 -6.86
C ASP A 55 20.83 -6.30 -6.50
N TRP A 56 21.29 -6.76 -5.34
CA TRP A 56 20.94 -8.06 -4.79
C TRP A 56 19.45 -8.16 -4.48
N ASP A 57 18.86 -7.19 -3.77
CA ASP A 57 17.43 -7.17 -3.47
C ASP A 57 16.58 -7.22 -4.75
N LEU A 58 16.95 -6.45 -5.77
CA LEU A 58 16.24 -6.45 -7.05
C LEU A 58 16.36 -7.79 -7.78
N THR A 59 17.59 -8.24 -8.03
CA THR A 59 17.84 -9.36 -8.93
C THR A 59 17.50 -10.68 -8.26
N MET A 60 17.85 -10.85 -6.98
CA MET A 60 17.72 -12.13 -6.28
C MET A 60 16.41 -12.29 -5.52
N LYS A 61 15.74 -11.18 -5.16
CA LYS A 61 14.48 -11.26 -4.39
C LYS A 61 13.26 -10.80 -5.16
N LEU A 62 13.33 -9.74 -5.97
CA LEU A 62 12.18 -9.26 -6.75
C LEU A 62 12.04 -9.98 -8.09
N HIS A 63 13.10 -10.01 -8.91
CA HIS A 63 13.05 -10.63 -10.24
C HIS A 63 12.80 -12.13 -10.17
N THR A 64 13.32 -12.81 -9.15
CA THR A 64 13.04 -14.25 -8.90
C THR A 64 11.59 -14.53 -8.53
N LYS A 65 10.84 -13.52 -8.09
CA LYS A 65 9.39 -13.58 -7.79
C LYS A 65 8.52 -13.08 -8.95
N GLY A 66 9.09 -12.96 -10.16
CA GLY A 66 8.36 -12.53 -11.36
C GLY A 66 8.27 -11.01 -11.55
N CYS A 67 8.89 -10.20 -10.71
CA CYS A 67 8.82 -8.74 -10.82
C CYS A 67 9.83 -8.16 -11.83
N GLY A 68 10.08 -8.84 -12.95
CA GLY A 68 11.08 -8.47 -13.96
C GLY A 68 10.85 -7.10 -14.63
N VAL A 69 9.62 -6.60 -14.58
CA VAL A 69 9.25 -5.27 -15.11
C VAL A 69 9.78 -4.10 -14.27
N ILE A 70 10.15 -4.36 -13.00
CA ILE A 70 10.81 -3.36 -12.17
C ILE A 70 12.25 -3.23 -12.68
N ASN A 71 12.51 -2.16 -13.44
CA ASN A 71 13.83 -1.96 -14.03
C ASN A 71 14.85 -1.47 -12.99
N LYS A 72 16.12 -1.78 -13.24
CA LYS A 72 17.24 -1.48 -12.34
C LYS A 72 17.38 0.01 -12.04
N GLN A 73 17.23 0.87 -13.05
CA GLN A 73 17.42 2.31 -12.90
C GLN A 73 16.36 2.92 -11.95
N GLN A 74 15.09 2.56 -12.14
CA GLN A 74 13.96 3.00 -11.31
C GLN A 74 14.08 2.50 -9.87
N TYR A 75 14.42 1.23 -9.68
CA TYR A 75 14.57 0.67 -8.35
C TYR A 75 15.76 1.28 -7.59
N MET A 76 16.91 1.42 -8.25
CA MET A 76 18.10 2.04 -7.66
C MET A 76 17.86 3.49 -7.25
N ARG A 77 17.26 4.28 -8.17
CA ARG A 77 16.96 5.69 -7.91
C ARG A 77 16.00 5.86 -6.73
N TRP A 78 14.96 5.03 -6.68
CA TRP A 78 14.04 5.00 -5.54
C TRP A 78 14.72 4.59 -4.24
N ARG A 79 15.55 3.54 -4.24
CA ARG A 79 16.30 3.11 -3.04
C ARG A 79 17.25 4.20 -2.53
N GLU A 80 17.83 5.00 -3.42
CA GLU A 80 18.71 6.11 -3.06
C GLU A 80 17.95 7.35 -2.53
N GLN A 81 16.80 7.70 -3.11
CA GLN A 81 16.17 9.01 -2.90
C GLN A 81 14.81 8.94 -2.18
N GLY A 82 14.17 7.78 -2.15
CA GLY A 82 12.82 7.58 -1.62
C GLY A 82 11.70 8.03 -2.56
N LEU A 83 12.01 8.46 -3.77
CA LEU A 83 11.05 8.90 -4.78
C LEU A 83 10.92 7.84 -5.88
N ALA A 84 9.73 7.24 -6.01
CA ALA A 84 9.48 6.16 -6.97
C ALA A 84 8.88 6.65 -8.30
N PHE A 85 7.86 7.51 -8.21
CA PHE A 85 7.14 7.98 -9.38
C PHE A 85 7.51 9.44 -9.66
N GLU A 86 8.08 9.68 -10.83
CA GLU A 86 8.52 11.02 -11.24
C GLU A 86 7.61 11.59 -12.31
N MET A 87 7.26 12.87 -12.17
CA MET A 87 6.66 13.61 -13.28
C MET A 87 7.74 13.92 -14.32
N ARG A 88 7.44 13.67 -15.60
CA ARG A 88 8.41 13.70 -16.71
C ARG A 88 9.24 14.99 -16.83
N GLU A 89 8.77 16.12 -16.28
CA GLU A 89 9.40 17.44 -16.49
C GLU A 89 9.61 18.27 -15.21
N GLY A 90 9.40 17.70 -14.02
CA GLY A 90 9.52 18.44 -12.76
C GLY A 90 10.32 17.69 -11.70
N ALA A 91 11.36 18.32 -11.16
CA ALA A 91 11.96 17.85 -9.93
C ALA A 91 10.90 17.85 -8.82
N TYR A 92 10.64 16.71 -8.20
CA TYR A 92 9.71 16.62 -7.07
C TYR A 92 10.35 17.33 -5.87
N GLN A 93 10.08 18.62 -5.73
CA GLN A 93 10.65 19.44 -4.65
C GLN A 93 9.79 19.44 -3.38
N ILE A 94 8.55 18.93 -3.47
CA ILE A 94 7.61 18.91 -2.35
C ILE A 94 7.67 17.56 -1.66
N THR A 95 7.95 17.56 -0.38
CA THR A 95 7.94 16.36 0.47
C THR A 95 6.51 15.82 0.61
N ASN A 96 6.26 14.53 0.31
CA ASN A 96 4.94 13.90 0.58
C ASN A 96 4.77 13.70 2.10
N PRO A 97 3.96 14.53 2.79
CA PRO A 97 3.89 14.52 4.25
C PRO A 97 3.16 13.29 4.79
N THR A 98 2.45 12.53 3.96
CA THR A 98 1.70 11.33 4.39
C THR A 98 2.62 10.17 4.76
N LEU A 99 3.87 10.19 4.28
CA LEU A 99 4.89 9.19 4.61
C LEU A 99 5.70 9.54 5.86
N LEU A 100 5.48 10.74 6.42
CA LEU A 100 6.09 11.21 7.64
C LEU A 100 5.15 10.99 8.82
N SER A 101 5.63 10.29 9.85
CA SER A 101 4.88 10.09 11.09
C SER A 101 5.81 10.14 12.30
N SER A 102 5.24 10.19 13.49
CA SER A 102 5.97 10.15 14.76
C SER A 102 5.82 8.78 15.38
N ARG A 103 6.93 8.12 15.69
CA ARG A 103 6.95 6.83 16.37
C ARG A 103 7.65 6.97 17.71
N ALA A 104 7.01 6.48 18.77
CA ALA A 104 7.59 6.43 20.10
C ALA A 104 8.49 5.20 20.24
N PHE A 105 9.70 5.42 20.75
CA PHE A 105 10.68 4.40 21.07
C PHE A 105 11.02 4.48 22.56
N ASN A 106 11.33 3.33 23.16
CA ASN A 106 11.93 3.29 24.48
C ASN A 106 13.45 3.32 24.30
N GLN A 107 14.09 4.42 24.68
CA GLN A 107 15.53 4.56 24.65
C GLN A 107 16.04 4.77 26.07
N ARG A 108 16.78 3.78 26.59
CA ARG A 108 17.39 3.83 27.94
C ARG A 108 16.40 4.15 29.07
N GLY A 109 15.16 3.66 28.95
CA GLY A 109 14.09 3.88 29.95
C GLY A 109 13.15 5.05 29.63
N ASP A 110 13.55 5.97 28.74
CA ASP A 110 12.73 7.11 28.34
C ASP A 110 11.94 6.84 27.06
N ARG A 111 10.68 7.31 27.01
CA ARG A 111 9.87 7.31 25.80
C ARG A 111 10.22 8.51 24.94
N VAL A 112 11.03 8.29 23.91
CA VAL A 112 11.39 9.31 22.92
C VAL A 112 10.52 9.17 21.68
N SER A 113 9.85 10.24 21.27
CA SER A 113 9.06 10.28 20.03
C SER A 113 9.94 10.82 18.89
N ILE A 114 10.22 9.98 17.91
CA ILE A 114 11.02 10.36 16.74
C ILE A 114 10.08 10.53 15.55
N ARG A 115 10.10 11.73 14.95
CA ARG A 115 9.40 12.00 13.70
C ARG A 115 10.32 11.71 12.53
N GLY A 116 9.83 10.94 11.56
CA GLY A 116 10.64 10.48 10.42
C GLY A 116 9.82 9.78 9.36
N TYR A 117 10.52 9.20 8.37
CA TYR A 117 9.92 8.40 7.32
C TYR A 117 9.59 7.00 7.86
N TRP A 118 8.32 6.59 7.74
CA TRP A 118 7.86 5.28 8.24
C TRP A 118 7.37 4.32 7.17
N GLY A 119 7.47 4.68 5.89
CA GLY A 119 7.14 3.79 4.79
C GLY A 119 8.16 2.66 4.57
N ASP A 120 7.86 1.83 3.58
CA ASP A 120 8.76 0.80 3.07
C ASP A 120 9.98 1.47 2.40
N ILE A 121 11.14 0.86 2.58
CA ILE A 121 12.40 1.30 1.97
C ILE A 121 13.02 0.21 1.09
N VAL A 122 12.52 -1.02 1.08
CA VAL A 122 13.08 -2.20 0.40
C VAL A 122 12.18 -2.68 -0.76
N SER A 123 10.90 -2.97 -0.53
CA SER A 123 10.07 -3.72 -1.50
C SER A 123 9.57 -2.91 -2.70
N SER A 124 9.66 -1.58 -2.62
CA SER A 124 9.23 -0.60 -3.64
C SER A 124 7.71 -0.49 -3.83
N PRO A 125 7.19 0.74 -4.05
CA PRO A 125 5.76 0.95 -4.32
C PRO A 125 5.35 0.47 -5.72
N TYR A 126 6.31 0.08 -6.57
CA TYR A 126 6.03 -0.48 -7.90
C TYR A 126 5.22 -1.77 -7.84
N LEU A 127 5.34 -2.53 -6.75
CA LEU A 127 4.60 -3.78 -6.54
C LEU A 127 3.08 -3.59 -6.48
N SER A 128 2.60 -2.42 -6.05
CA SER A 128 1.16 -2.23 -5.80
C SER A 128 0.34 -2.16 -7.09
N PHE A 129 0.87 -1.53 -8.14
CA PHE A 129 0.14 -1.28 -9.39
C PHE A 129 1.00 -1.44 -10.65
N GLY A 130 2.28 -1.78 -10.53
CA GLY A 130 3.25 -1.69 -11.63
C GLY A 130 3.78 -3.03 -12.13
N ILE A 131 3.37 -4.15 -11.54
CA ILE A 131 3.87 -5.49 -11.89
C ILE A 131 2.88 -6.36 -12.68
N GLU A 132 1.61 -6.00 -12.66
CA GLU A 132 0.51 -6.74 -13.30
C GLU A 132 -0.40 -5.74 -14.01
N SER A 133 -1.08 -6.15 -15.09
CA SER A 133 -2.10 -5.33 -15.77
C SER A 133 -3.03 -6.21 -16.58
N ASP A 134 -4.31 -5.83 -16.66
CA ASP A 134 -5.27 -6.47 -17.58
C ASP A 134 -4.98 -6.14 -19.05
N ASP A 135 -4.17 -5.11 -19.32
CA ASP A 135 -3.74 -4.72 -20.65
C ASP A 135 -2.39 -5.35 -20.98
N GLU A 136 -2.44 -6.52 -21.63
CA GLU A 136 -1.27 -7.30 -22.07
C GLU A 136 -0.29 -6.49 -22.94
N SER A 137 -0.75 -5.41 -23.61
CA SER A 137 0.13 -4.55 -24.40
C SER A 137 1.17 -3.83 -23.55
N LEU A 138 0.87 -3.60 -22.26
CA LEU A 138 1.77 -2.97 -21.30
C LEU A 138 2.82 -3.95 -20.77
N LEU A 139 2.58 -5.26 -20.85
CA LEU A 139 3.49 -6.29 -20.34
C LEU A 139 4.47 -6.81 -21.41
N LYS A 140 4.37 -6.33 -22.65
CA LYS A 140 5.22 -6.74 -23.77
C LYS A 140 6.70 -6.52 -23.50
N THR A 141 7.49 -7.48 -23.96
CA THR A 141 8.96 -7.44 -23.93
C THR A 141 9.53 -7.36 -25.34
N CYS A 142 10.67 -6.70 -25.48
CA CYS A 142 11.49 -6.65 -26.68
C CYS A 142 12.94 -6.96 -26.28
N ASN A 143 13.58 -7.94 -26.94
CA ASN A 143 14.93 -8.40 -26.60
C ASN A 143 15.10 -8.78 -25.11
N GLY A 144 14.07 -9.40 -24.50
CA GLY A 144 14.09 -9.80 -23.09
C GLY A 144 13.95 -8.64 -22.09
N GLN A 145 13.68 -7.42 -22.54
CA GLN A 145 13.42 -6.27 -21.68
C GLN A 145 11.98 -5.78 -21.83
N HIS A 146 11.34 -5.39 -20.74
CA HIS A 146 10.01 -4.80 -20.78
C HIS A 146 10.03 -3.45 -21.52
N ILE A 147 9.09 -3.27 -22.44
CA ILE A 147 8.95 -2.03 -23.22
C ILE A 147 8.42 -0.91 -22.33
N LYS A 148 7.47 -1.22 -21.45
CA LYS A 148 6.89 -0.29 -20.48
C LYS A 148 7.53 -0.49 -19.12
N THR A 149 7.64 0.61 -18.38
CA THR A 149 8.17 0.58 -17.03
C THR A 149 7.07 0.33 -16.01
N ALA A 150 7.44 -0.05 -14.79
CA ALA A 150 6.48 -0.21 -13.69
C ALA A 150 5.73 1.09 -13.38
N GLN A 151 6.33 2.26 -13.63
CA GLN A 151 5.64 3.55 -13.56
C GLN A 151 4.56 3.69 -14.63
N ASP A 152 4.84 3.33 -15.90
CA ASP A 152 3.85 3.43 -16.98
C ASP A 152 2.64 2.52 -16.71
N ILE A 153 2.91 1.30 -16.23
CA ILE A 153 1.88 0.33 -15.84
C ILE A 153 1.08 0.86 -14.65
N SER A 154 1.75 1.37 -13.61
CA SER A 154 1.07 1.94 -12.44
C SER A 154 0.16 3.09 -12.80
N PHE A 155 0.61 3.97 -13.71
CA PHE A 155 -0.18 5.08 -14.22
C PHE A 155 -1.43 4.58 -14.95
N ALA A 156 -1.28 3.67 -15.91
CA ALA A 156 -2.38 3.12 -16.69
C ALA A 156 -3.41 2.37 -15.82
N ASN A 157 -2.94 1.53 -14.90
CA ASN A 157 -3.79 0.78 -13.97
C ASN A 157 -4.57 1.71 -13.03
N THR A 158 -3.88 2.68 -12.42
CA THR A 158 -4.52 3.65 -11.52
C THR A 158 -5.54 4.50 -12.29
N GLN A 159 -5.21 4.95 -13.50
CA GLN A 159 -6.13 5.69 -14.36
C GLN A 159 -7.38 4.86 -14.69
N ARG A 160 -7.23 3.58 -15.06
CA ARG A 160 -8.34 2.67 -15.34
C ARG A 160 -9.21 2.46 -14.09
N LEU A 161 -8.63 2.36 -12.90
CA LEU A 161 -9.36 2.26 -11.63
C LEU A 161 -10.22 3.52 -11.39
N PHE A 162 -9.65 4.71 -11.55
CA PHE A 162 -10.38 5.97 -11.40
C PHE A 162 -11.47 6.14 -12.47
N GLN A 163 -11.21 5.74 -13.71
CA GLN A 163 -12.21 5.72 -14.79
C GLN A 163 -13.36 4.75 -14.48
N SER A 164 -13.06 3.56 -13.95
CA SER A 164 -14.08 2.57 -13.54
C SER A 164 -14.94 3.10 -12.40
N LEU A 165 -14.32 3.75 -11.41
CA LEU A 165 -15.06 4.41 -10.32
C LEU A 165 -15.92 5.57 -10.83
N SER A 166 -15.47 6.29 -11.86
CA SER A 166 -16.18 7.45 -12.42
C SER A 166 -17.33 7.02 -13.32
N SER A 167 -17.14 5.97 -14.12
CA SER A 167 -18.09 5.42 -15.08
C SER A 167 -19.18 4.56 -14.44
N ARG A 168 -19.01 4.08 -13.20
CA ARG A 168 -20.14 3.61 -12.36
C ARG A 168 -21.25 4.66 -12.22
N ARG A 169 -21.00 5.91 -12.62
CA ARG A 169 -21.98 7.01 -12.72
C ARG A 169 -22.62 7.19 -14.11
N GLY A 170 -22.33 6.36 -15.12
CA GLY A 170 -23.01 6.47 -16.42
C GLY A 170 -22.47 5.53 -17.51
N CYS A 171 -23.21 4.47 -17.81
CA CYS A 171 -23.29 3.99 -19.19
C CYS A 171 -24.18 4.99 -19.94
N LEU A 172 -23.59 6.04 -20.52
CA LEU A 172 -24.13 6.83 -21.63
C LEU A 172 -22.99 7.66 -22.23
N THR A 173 -22.15 7.08 -23.09
CA THR A 173 -21.87 7.55 -24.47
C THR A 173 -20.69 6.78 -25.10
N ALA A 174 -20.80 6.63 -26.42
CA ALA A 174 -20.03 5.83 -27.38
C ALA A 174 -18.49 6.02 -27.34
N PRO A 175 -17.70 5.11 -27.96
CA PRO A 175 -16.25 5.20 -27.97
C PRO A 175 -15.81 6.45 -28.72
N GLN A 176 -15.10 7.36 -28.05
CA GLN A 176 -14.45 8.48 -28.72
C GLN A 176 -13.15 7.99 -29.34
N SER A 177 -13.08 8.16 -30.66
CA SER A 177 -11.91 8.06 -31.52
C SER A 177 -10.73 8.84 -30.96
N ASP A 178 -9.54 8.25 -31.09
CA ASP A 178 -8.25 8.88 -30.86
C ASP A 178 -8.14 10.20 -31.66
N SER A 179 -8.23 11.32 -30.96
CA SER A 179 -7.73 12.61 -31.43
C SER A 179 -6.65 13.06 -30.47
N GLU A 180 -5.41 13.06 -30.95
CA GLU A 180 -4.26 13.71 -30.34
C GLU A 180 -4.57 15.21 -30.17
N ALA A 181 -5.06 15.58 -28.99
CA ALA A 181 -5.18 16.97 -28.58
C ALA A 181 -4.07 17.29 -27.58
N GLU A 182 -3.04 18.01 -28.05
CA GLU A 182 -2.04 18.66 -27.22
C GLU A 182 -2.72 19.43 -26.08
N THR A 183 -2.57 18.93 -24.86
CA THR A 183 -3.20 19.54 -23.69
C THR A 183 -2.29 20.64 -23.14
N ALA A 184 -2.61 21.89 -23.45
CA ALA A 184 -2.10 23.04 -22.72
C ALA A 184 -2.39 22.88 -21.23
N ARG A 185 -1.34 23.05 -20.40
CA ARG A 185 -1.35 22.74 -18.97
C ARG A 185 -2.07 23.83 -18.15
N PRO A 186 -2.95 23.48 -17.22
CA PRO A 186 -3.48 24.46 -16.29
C PRO A 186 -2.43 24.78 -15.20
N GLU A 187 -2.25 26.07 -14.93
CA GLU A 187 -1.58 26.55 -13.71
C GLU A 187 -2.19 25.88 -12.46
N GLN A 188 -1.36 25.52 -11.49
CA GLN A 188 -1.76 24.82 -10.27
C GLN A 188 -2.68 25.69 -9.40
N LYS A 189 -3.97 25.72 -9.71
CA LYS A 189 -4.99 26.19 -8.76
C LYS A 189 -5.08 25.18 -7.61
N PRO A 190 -5.23 25.62 -6.35
CA PRO A 190 -5.48 24.71 -5.26
C PRO A 190 -6.76 23.92 -5.56
N VAL A 191 -6.63 22.59 -5.58
CA VAL A 191 -7.76 21.68 -5.79
C VAL A 191 -8.77 21.92 -4.67
N SER A 192 -9.95 22.41 -5.02
CA SER A 192 -11.01 22.62 -4.06
C SER A 192 -11.66 21.27 -3.71
N VAL A 193 -12.29 21.16 -2.53
CA VAL A 193 -13.05 19.96 -2.14
C VAL A 193 -14.15 19.63 -3.17
N HIS A 194 -14.62 20.64 -3.91
CA HIS A 194 -15.62 20.45 -4.97
C HIS A 194 -15.07 19.77 -6.23
N ASP A 195 -13.75 19.81 -6.44
CA ASP A 195 -13.05 19.16 -7.55
C ASP A 195 -12.74 17.68 -7.27
N LEU A 196 -12.96 17.23 -6.01
CA LEU A 196 -12.75 15.83 -5.63
C LEU A 196 -13.89 14.93 -6.15
N MET A 197 -13.52 13.70 -6.49
CA MET A 197 -14.44 12.66 -6.92
C MET A 197 -15.48 12.36 -5.83
N ARG A 198 -16.78 12.54 -6.13
CA ARG A 198 -17.87 12.21 -5.20
C ARG A 198 -18.25 10.74 -5.33
N LEU A 199 -18.00 9.96 -4.27
CA LEU A 199 -18.40 8.56 -4.18
C LEU A 199 -19.79 8.43 -3.55
N ASN A 200 -20.84 8.35 -4.38
CA ASN A 200 -22.21 8.15 -3.89
C ASN A 200 -22.40 6.71 -3.38
N GLY A 201 -23.07 6.54 -2.25
CA GLY A 201 -23.35 5.22 -1.66
C GLY A 201 -22.15 4.57 -0.97
N VAL A 202 -21.01 5.26 -0.87
CA VAL A 202 -19.83 4.80 -0.15
C VAL A 202 -19.72 5.56 1.18
N CYS A 203 -19.63 4.82 2.28
CA CYS A 203 -19.39 5.39 3.61
C CYS A 203 -18.11 4.77 4.18
N VAL A 204 -17.16 5.63 4.57
CA VAL A 204 -15.92 5.20 5.24
C VAL A 204 -16.07 5.46 6.73
N THR A 205 -15.99 4.39 7.53
CA THR A 205 -16.07 4.47 8.99
C THR A 205 -14.74 4.08 9.62
N PHE A 206 -14.08 5.02 10.28
CA PHE A 206 -12.90 4.75 11.08
C PHE A 206 -13.28 4.20 12.46
N LEU A 207 -12.64 3.10 12.85
CA LEU A 207 -12.77 2.43 14.13
C LEU A 207 -11.45 2.52 14.93
N PRO A 208 -11.50 2.63 16.27
CA PRO A 208 -10.31 2.48 17.11
C PRO A 208 -9.57 1.16 16.86
N LEU A 209 -8.25 1.14 17.06
CA LEU A 209 -7.42 -0.06 16.87
C LEU A 209 -7.85 -1.24 17.76
N ASP A 210 -8.39 -0.95 18.94
CA ASP A 210 -8.92 -1.94 19.88
C ASP A 210 -10.37 -2.33 19.58
N SER A 211 -10.90 -2.04 18.39
CA SER A 211 -12.31 -2.32 18.09
C SER A 211 -12.56 -3.76 17.69
N LEU A 212 -11.60 -4.45 17.08
CA LEU A 212 -11.83 -5.75 16.45
C LEU A 212 -12.46 -6.76 17.42
N HIS A 213 -11.93 -6.87 18.65
CA HIS A 213 -12.47 -7.76 19.70
C HIS A 213 -13.81 -7.29 20.28
N LYS A 214 -14.17 -6.01 20.10
CA LYS A 214 -15.44 -5.42 20.59
C LYS A 214 -16.55 -5.42 19.54
N LEU A 215 -16.23 -5.73 18.28
CA LEU A 215 -17.25 -5.81 17.23
C LEU A 215 -18.29 -6.90 17.51
N PRO A 216 -17.91 -8.12 17.94
CA PRO A 216 -18.85 -9.21 18.23
C PRO A 216 -19.83 -8.88 19.36
N GLU A 217 -19.42 -8.07 20.33
CA GLU A 217 -20.26 -7.63 21.46
C GLU A 217 -21.44 -6.73 21.01
N LYS A 218 -21.38 -6.17 19.80
CA LYS A 218 -22.38 -5.23 19.29
C LYS A 218 -23.28 -5.91 18.27
N GLN A 219 -24.55 -6.08 18.62
CA GLN A 219 -25.55 -6.73 17.78
C GLN A 219 -25.61 -6.20 16.34
N LYS A 220 -25.40 -4.89 16.13
CA LYS A 220 -25.39 -4.27 14.81
C LYS A 220 -24.31 -4.80 13.85
N TYR A 221 -23.27 -5.45 14.36
CA TYR A 221 -22.20 -6.04 13.57
C TYR A 221 -22.31 -7.55 13.47
N SER A 222 -23.30 -8.16 14.12
CA SER A 222 -23.56 -9.59 13.99
C SER A 222 -23.86 -9.92 12.52
N ARG A 223 -23.08 -10.83 11.95
CA ARG A 223 -23.20 -11.29 10.56
C ARG A 223 -23.28 -10.16 9.53
N PHE A 224 -22.50 -9.09 9.73
CA PHE A 224 -22.59 -7.86 8.94
C PHE A 224 -21.57 -7.78 7.79
N PHE A 225 -20.35 -8.30 7.96
CA PHE A 225 -19.28 -8.08 6.99
C PHE A 225 -19.25 -9.17 5.91
N ASN A 226 -19.49 -8.79 4.65
CA ASN A 226 -19.36 -9.71 3.49
C ASN A 226 -17.91 -10.00 3.10
N SER A 227 -17.00 -9.09 3.41
CA SER A 227 -15.58 -9.25 3.11
C SER A 227 -14.74 -8.70 4.25
N ILE A 228 -13.72 -9.44 4.63
CA ILE A 228 -12.79 -9.11 5.72
C ILE A 228 -11.39 -9.22 5.15
N TYR A 229 -10.58 -8.17 5.35
CA TYR A 229 -9.20 -8.13 4.87
C TYR A 229 -8.24 -8.00 6.04
N PHE A 230 -7.18 -8.81 6.06
CA PHE A 230 -6.04 -8.66 6.95
C PHE A 230 -4.76 -8.42 6.15
N SER A 231 -4.01 -7.40 6.54
CA SER A 231 -2.63 -7.24 6.09
C SER A 231 -1.72 -8.27 6.74
N ALA A 232 -0.58 -8.54 6.13
CA ALA A 232 0.43 -9.47 6.68
C ALA A 232 0.88 -9.04 8.09
N SER A 233 0.93 -7.72 8.34
CA SER A 233 1.28 -7.14 9.64
C SER A 233 0.20 -7.27 10.72
N CYS A 234 -1.06 -7.46 10.35
CA CYS A 234 -2.20 -7.50 11.28
C CYS A 234 -2.80 -8.89 11.45
N VAL A 235 -2.31 -9.91 10.74
CA VAL A 235 -2.90 -11.26 10.80
C VAL A 235 -2.90 -11.88 12.20
N HIS A 236 -1.96 -11.48 13.06
CA HIS A 236 -1.92 -11.90 14.48
C HIS A 236 -3.15 -11.48 15.29
N GLN A 237 -3.99 -10.58 14.76
CA GLN A 237 -5.26 -10.15 15.36
C GLN A 237 -6.46 -10.97 14.87
N LEU A 238 -6.26 -11.90 13.92
CA LEU A 238 -7.29 -12.82 13.50
C LEU A 238 -7.60 -13.78 14.65
N ASP A 239 -8.86 -13.73 15.10
CA ASP A 239 -9.37 -14.49 16.23
C ASP A 239 -10.65 -15.25 15.80
N PRO A 240 -10.90 -16.47 16.29
CA PRO A 240 -12.09 -17.24 15.91
C PRO A 240 -13.42 -16.55 16.17
N VAL A 241 -13.47 -15.58 17.10
CA VAL A 241 -14.66 -14.77 17.39
C VAL A 241 -15.06 -13.91 16.17
N ILE A 242 -14.16 -13.65 15.22
CA ILE A 242 -14.45 -12.89 13.99
C ILE A 242 -15.58 -13.52 13.15
N ARG A 243 -15.79 -14.84 13.26
CA ARG A 243 -16.90 -15.53 12.59
C ARG A 243 -18.27 -14.98 12.98
N GLN A 244 -18.40 -14.40 14.17
CA GLN A 244 -19.66 -13.85 14.68
C GLN A 244 -20.10 -12.59 13.94
N ILE A 245 -19.14 -11.83 13.40
CA ILE A 245 -19.38 -10.60 12.64
C ILE A 245 -19.38 -10.83 11.13
N ALA A 246 -18.94 -12.01 10.68
CA ALA A 246 -18.90 -12.40 9.28
C ALA A 246 -20.32 -12.74 8.77
N ALA A 247 -20.74 -12.11 7.67
CA ALA A 247 -22.00 -12.40 7.01
C ALA A 247 -22.05 -13.86 6.49
N PRO A 248 -23.23 -14.42 6.17
CA PRO A 248 -23.29 -15.65 5.37
C PRO A 248 -22.45 -15.49 4.10
N ASP A 249 -21.69 -16.53 3.74
CA ASP A 249 -20.77 -16.53 2.58
C ASP A 249 -19.66 -15.46 2.62
N ALA A 250 -19.34 -14.93 3.79
CA ALA A 250 -18.27 -13.93 3.91
C ALA A 250 -16.93 -14.47 3.39
N VAL A 251 -16.20 -13.57 2.71
CA VAL A 251 -14.86 -13.84 2.18
C VAL A 251 -13.82 -13.23 3.09
N LEU A 252 -12.84 -14.03 3.49
CA LEU A 252 -11.66 -13.59 4.23
C LEU A 252 -10.47 -13.56 3.27
N VAL A 253 -9.87 -12.38 3.12
CA VAL A 253 -8.66 -12.16 2.32
C VAL A 253 -7.52 -11.81 3.26
N ILE A 254 -6.41 -12.54 3.17
CA ILE A 254 -5.23 -12.30 4.00
C ILE A 254 -4.03 -12.10 3.09
N GLU A 255 -3.39 -10.94 3.20
CA GLU A 255 -2.13 -10.64 2.54
C GLU A 255 -1.03 -11.59 3.04
N LEU A 256 -0.31 -12.22 2.11
CA LEU A 256 0.82 -13.08 2.40
C LEU A 256 2.12 -12.28 2.36
N ALA A 257 3.18 -12.87 2.93
CA ALA A 257 4.47 -12.20 3.06
C ALA A 257 5.34 -12.25 1.80
N LYS A 258 4.77 -12.55 0.62
CA LYS A 258 5.50 -12.78 -0.65
C LYS A 258 6.45 -11.64 -0.97
N TYR A 259 6.06 -10.39 -0.73
CA TYR A 259 6.90 -9.22 -1.04
C TYR A 259 7.57 -8.58 0.18
N ILE A 260 7.65 -9.28 1.31
CA ILE A 260 8.47 -8.84 2.45
C ILE A 260 9.89 -9.37 2.23
N LEU A 261 10.72 -8.60 1.53
CA LEU A 261 12.02 -9.05 1.00
C LEU A 261 13.07 -9.37 2.07
N ASP A 262 12.82 -9.04 3.34
CA ASP A 262 13.71 -9.41 4.45
C ASP A 262 13.45 -10.81 5.00
N LEU A 263 12.40 -11.50 4.52
CA LEU A 263 12.11 -12.88 4.90
C LEU A 263 12.87 -13.88 4.02
N SER A 264 13.19 -15.03 4.62
CA SER A 264 13.65 -16.21 3.88
C SER A 264 12.46 -16.95 3.24
N LYS A 265 12.74 -17.81 2.25
CA LYS A 265 11.70 -18.64 1.62
C LYS A 265 10.99 -19.54 2.64
N GLU A 266 11.73 -20.06 3.62
CA GLU A 266 11.18 -20.90 4.68
C GLU A 266 10.26 -20.11 5.61
N GLN A 267 10.61 -18.85 5.91
CA GLN A 267 9.76 -17.95 6.70
C GLN A 267 8.49 -17.57 5.96
N GLU A 268 8.57 -17.34 4.64
CA GLU A 268 7.41 -17.05 3.80
C GLU A 268 6.42 -18.23 3.77
N VAL A 269 6.94 -19.44 3.54
CA VAL A 269 6.11 -20.66 3.55
C VAL A 269 5.49 -20.89 4.93
N GLY A 270 6.30 -20.83 5.99
CA GLY A 270 5.80 -21.00 7.36
C GLY A 270 4.77 -19.93 7.77
N PHE A 271 4.89 -18.71 7.24
CA PHE A 271 3.87 -17.68 7.43
C PHE A 271 2.55 -18.08 6.73
N ALA A 272 2.61 -18.51 5.46
CA ALA A 272 1.42 -18.94 4.72
C ALA A 272 0.70 -20.13 5.37
N GLU A 273 1.45 -21.12 5.86
CA GLU A 273 0.90 -22.26 6.60
C GLU A 273 0.21 -21.82 7.90
N LYS A 274 0.83 -20.91 8.66
CA LYS A 274 0.25 -20.34 9.86
C LYS A 274 -1.04 -19.56 9.56
N VAL A 275 -1.05 -18.77 8.50
CA VAL A 275 -2.23 -18.03 8.05
C VAL A 275 -3.38 -18.99 7.73
N ALA A 276 -3.10 -20.08 7.00
CA ALA A 276 -4.09 -21.09 6.68
C ALA A 276 -4.65 -21.76 7.95
N ALA A 277 -3.79 -22.12 8.91
CA ALA A 277 -4.21 -22.70 10.17
C ALA A 277 -5.12 -21.74 10.98
N MET A 278 -4.75 -20.46 11.08
CA MET A 278 -5.55 -19.44 11.78
C MET A 278 -6.91 -19.21 11.11
N ALA A 279 -6.96 -19.19 9.77
CA ALA A 279 -8.22 -19.05 9.03
C ALA A 279 -9.14 -20.26 9.25
N LEU A 280 -8.59 -21.48 9.22
CA LEU A 280 -9.32 -22.72 9.51
C LEU A 280 -9.86 -22.74 10.94
N GLU A 281 -9.06 -22.35 11.92
CA GLU A 281 -9.48 -22.23 13.33
C GLU A 281 -10.62 -21.21 13.49
N ALA A 282 -10.60 -20.13 12.70
CA ALA A 282 -11.67 -19.15 12.64
C ALA A 282 -12.92 -19.60 11.85
N GLY A 283 -12.93 -20.81 11.30
CA GLY A 283 -14.08 -21.37 10.57
C GLY A 283 -14.14 -20.98 9.09
N PHE A 284 -13.03 -20.51 8.52
CA PHE A 284 -12.93 -20.19 7.09
C PHE A 284 -12.16 -21.28 6.35
N GLU A 285 -12.74 -21.80 5.27
CA GLU A 285 -12.15 -22.82 4.42
C GLU A 285 -11.51 -22.17 3.17
N PRO A 286 -10.39 -22.70 2.64
CA PRO A 286 -9.79 -22.18 1.42
C PRO A 286 -10.80 -22.13 0.26
N TRP A 287 -10.98 -20.95 -0.36
CA TRP A 287 -11.94 -20.79 -1.46
C TRP A 287 -11.45 -21.46 -2.75
N ASN A 288 -10.13 -21.44 -2.98
CA ASN A 288 -9.46 -22.13 -4.08
C ASN A 288 -8.30 -22.96 -3.51
N GLN A 289 -7.88 -24.02 -4.20
CA GLN A 289 -6.54 -24.56 -4.00
C GLN A 289 -5.56 -23.46 -4.44
N GLY A 290 -5.04 -22.70 -3.48
CA GLY A 290 -4.12 -21.60 -3.75
C GLY A 290 -2.98 -22.07 -4.64
N ARG A 291 -2.57 -21.24 -5.60
CA ARG A 291 -1.30 -21.50 -6.28
C ARG A 291 -0.21 -21.29 -5.24
N SER A 292 0.85 -22.09 -5.30
CA SER A 292 1.99 -22.02 -4.37
C SER A 292 2.69 -20.64 -4.33
N ASP A 293 2.32 -19.69 -5.20
CA ASP A 293 2.98 -18.40 -5.39
C ASP A 293 2.02 -17.20 -5.25
N ASP A 294 0.90 -17.37 -4.53
CA ASP A 294 -0.09 -16.30 -4.38
C ASP A 294 0.41 -15.16 -3.47
N VAL A 295 0.03 -13.91 -3.81
CA VAL A 295 0.34 -12.71 -3.01
C VAL A 295 -0.57 -12.61 -1.78
N HIS A 296 -1.73 -13.27 -1.82
CA HIS A 296 -2.74 -13.28 -0.77
C HIS A 296 -3.47 -14.63 -0.77
N ALA A 297 -3.97 -15.03 0.40
CA ALA A 297 -4.82 -16.20 0.55
C ALA A 297 -6.29 -15.79 0.69
N VAL A 298 -7.19 -16.54 0.04
CA VAL A 298 -8.64 -16.29 0.05
C VAL A 298 -9.37 -17.49 0.65
N PHE A 299 -10.22 -17.20 1.64
CA PHE A 299 -11.01 -18.19 2.35
C PHE A 299 -12.49 -17.80 2.35
N LYS A 300 -13.37 -18.80 2.41
CA LYS A 300 -14.81 -18.64 2.54
C LYS A 300 -15.26 -19.08 3.93
N LEU A 301 -16.19 -18.35 4.54
CA LEU A 301 -16.84 -18.81 5.75
C LEU A 301 -17.56 -20.14 5.48
N LYS A 302 -17.24 -21.16 6.27
CA LYS A 302 -17.90 -22.47 6.19
C LYS A 302 -19.39 -22.31 6.56
N MET A 303 -20.27 -22.88 5.73
CA MET A 303 -21.71 -22.93 6.00
C MET A 303 -22.03 -23.79 7.22
#